data_AF-A0A661PI76-F1
#
_entry.id   AF-A0A661PI76-F1
#
_cell.length_a   1.000
_cell.length_b   1.000
_cell.length_c   1.000
_cell.angle_alpha   90.00
_cell.angle_beta   90.00
_cell.angle_gamma   90.00
#
_symmetry.space_group_name_H-M   'P 1'
#
loop_
_entity.id
_entity.type
_entity.pdbx_description
1 polymer ?
#
loop_
_entity_poly.entity_id
_entity_poly.type
_entity_poly.pdbx_seq_one_letter_code
_entity_poly.pdbx_strand_id
1 'polypeptide(L)'
;MKPILDFFSSVKLTLALLLGLSLVAVGGTIWPVEQGTIQRFELYYQSLWFRLLLGFLAINLAACSWRTLIRVSGEKKRLLALLESPGTSLLQAGHGLPHSSIDKLTDRLQQQGYRISRSGDKILARRGLAGRWSLPILHLSILAIMLGAWAAQLGFVGTLNMYVTHQSDKYFDWDIEG
;
A
#
# COMPACT_ATOMS: atom_id res chain seq x y z
N MET A 1 -5.93 -20.35 7.92
CA MET A 1 -5.63 -19.15 7.11
C MET A 1 -4.93 -18.02 7.87
N LYS A 2 -5.25 -17.74 9.15
CA LYS A 2 -4.53 -16.74 9.98
C LYS A 2 -2.99 -16.91 10.05
N PRO A 3 -2.42 -18.12 10.25
CA PRO A 3 -0.97 -18.26 10.45
C PRO A 3 -0.14 -17.95 9.20
N ILE A 4 -0.70 -18.21 8.00
CA ILE A 4 -0.02 -17.93 6.72
C ILE A 4 0.07 -16.42 6.51
N LEU A 5 -1.03 -15.68 6.73
CA LEU A 5 -1.03 -14.22 6.66
C LEU A 5 -0.10 -13.59 7.71
N ASP A 6 -0.02 -14.17 8.91
CA ASP A 6 0.87 -13.66 9.96
C ASP A 6 2.36 -13.88 9.61
N PHE A 7 2.70 -15.00 8.96
CA PHE A 7 4.04 -15.24 8.44
C PHE A 7 4.42 -14.24 7.33
N PHE A 8 3.55 -14.07 6.33
CA PHE A 8 3.75 -13.11 5.24
C PHE A 8 3.69 -11.65 5.70
N SER A 9 3.06 -11.34 6.83
CA SER A 9 3.02 -9.99 7.42
C SER A 9 4.19 -9.71 8.39
N SER A 10 5.21 -10.58 8.43
CA SER A 10 6.35 -10.42 9.35
C SER A 10 7.30 -9.31 8.88
N VAL A 11 7.57 -8.34 9.78
CA VAL A 11 8.51 -7.24 9.54
C VAL A 11 9.93 -7.76 9.27
N LYS A 12 10.30 -8.88 9.91
CA LYS A 12 11.61 -9.53 9.72
C LYS A 12 11.78 -10.02 8.29
N LEU A 13 10.70 -10.56 7.70
CA LEU A 13 10.67 -11.02 6.33
C LEU A 13 10.82 -9.85 5.36
N THR A 14 10.08 -8.77 5.58
CA THR A 14 10.17 -7.55 4.75
C THR A 14 11.60 -6.99 4.77
N LEU A 15 12.22 -6.88 5.94
CA LEU A 15 13.58 -6.37 6.08
C LEU A 15 14.59 -7.27 5.37
N ALA A 16 14.47 -8.59 5.54
CA ALA A 16 15.33 -9.56 4.84
C ALA A 16 15.17 -9.47 3.32
N LEU A 17 13.94 -9.31 2.82
CA LEU A 17 13.67 -9.16 1.39
C LEU A 17 14.22 -7.86 0.83
N LEU A 18 14.03 -6.74 1.53
CA LEU A 18 14.57 -5.45 1.11
C LEU A 18 16.10 -5.49 1.05
N LEU A 19 16.74 -6.09 2.05
CA LEU A 19 18.19 -6.23 2.09
C LEU A 19 18.70 -7.18 1.00
N GLY A 20 18.02 -8.30 0.79
CA GLY A 20 18.31 -9.24 -0.30
C GLY A 20 18.16 -8.60 -1.68
N LEU A 21 17.04 -7.93 -1.95
CA LEU A 21 16.80 -7.18 -3.18
C LEU A 21 17.85 -6.09 -3.40
N SER A 22 18.25 -5.39 -2.34
CA SER A 22 19.32 -4.38 -2.42
C SER A 22 20.64 -5.01 -2.86
N LEU A 23 21.04 -6.14 -2.27
CA LEU A 23 22.29 -6.82 -2.63
C LEU A 23 22.24 -7.36 -4.06
N VAL A 24 21.11 -7.95 -4.46
CA VAL A 24 20.91 -8.46 -5.83
C VAL A 24 20.92 -7.30 -6.84
N ALA A 25 20.28 -6.17 -6.54
CA ALA A 25 20.30 -5.00 -7.41
C ALA A 25 21.71 -4.43 -7.60
N VAL A 26 22.51 -4.37 -6.53
CA VAL A 26 23.93 -3.98 -6.61
C VAL A 26 24.70 -4.99 -7.46
N GLY A 27 24.49 -6.29 -7.25
CA GLY A 27 25.09 -7.35 -8.05
C GLY A 27 24.77 -7.24 -9.54
N GLY A 28 23.50 -6.97 -9.89
CA GLY A 28 23.08 -6.75 -11.28
C GLY A 28 23.64 -5.48 -11.91
N THR A 29 24.02 -4.49 -11.11
CA THR A 29 24.70 -3.29 -11.59
C THR A 29 26.17 -3.56 -11.88
N ILE A 30 26.82 -4.39 -11.08
CA ILE A 30 28.24 -4.76 -11.25
C ILE A 30 28.43 -5.76 -12.39
N TRP A 31 27.45 -6.63 -12.62
CA TRP A 31 27.49 -7.67 -13.64
C TRP A 31 26.38 -7.48 -14.69
N PRO A 32 26.51 -6.47 -15.59
CA PRO A 32 25.52 -6.23 -16.62
C PRO A 32 25.42 -7.40 -17.59
N VAL A 33 24.20 -7.67 -18.07
CA VAL A 33 23.99 -8.63 -19.17
C VAL A 33 24.40 -7.95 -20.47
N GLU A 34 25.48 -8.45 -21.07
CA GLU A 34 25.97 -7.97 -22.36
C GLU A 34 25.35 -8.79 -23.50
N GLN A 35 24.74 -8.09 -24.46
CA GLN A 35 24.25 -8.71 -25.69
C GLN A 35 24.90 -7.98 -26.88
N GLY A 36 26.02 -8.53 -27.37
CA GLY A 36 26.88 -7.86 -28.35
C GLY A 36 27.64 -6.69 -27.71
N THR A 37 27.52 -5.48 -28.27
CA THR A 37 28.20 -4.26 -27.81
C THR A 37 27.34 -3.38 -26.89
N ILE A 38 26.11 -3.79 -26.58
CA ILE A 38 25.14 -2.99 -25.82
C ILE A 38 24.91 -3.62 -24.44
N GLN A 39 25.01 -2.80 -23.39
CA GLN A 39 24.66 -3.19 -22.02
C GLN A 39 23.15 -3.13 -21.81
N ARG A 40 22.52 -4.28 -21.59
CA ARG A 40 21.07 -4.43 -21.49
C ARG A 40 20.65 -4.72 -20.05
N PHE A 41 20.60 -3.68 -19.21
CA PHE A 41 20.21 -3.80 -17.80
C PHE A 41 18.77 -4.29 -17.63
N GLU A 42 17.89 -3.99 -18.59
CA GLU A 42 16.49 -4.40 -18.56
C GLU A 42 16.32 -5.92 -18.52
N LEU A 43 17.18 -6.69 -19.21
CA LEU A 43 17.11 -8.15 -19.21
C LEU A 43 17.38 -8.74 -17.82
N TYR A 44 18.27 -8.11 -17.05
CA TYR A 44 18.55 -8.54 -15.68
C TYR A 44 17.34 -8.37 -14.77
N TYR A 45 16.72 -7.18 -14.78
CA TYR A 45 15.53 -6.90 -13.96
C TYR A 45 14.26 -7.60 -14.48
N GLN A 46 14.23 -7.97 -15.76
CA GLN A 46 13.19 -8.80 -16.35
C GLN A 46 13.40 -10.30 -16.09
N SER A 47 14.53 -10.71 -15.48
CA SER A 47 14.78 -12.11 -15.15
C SER A 47 13.70 -12.67 -14.22
N LEU A 48 13.33 -13.93 -14.43
CA LEU A 48 12.28 -14.59 -13.66
C LEU A 48 12.62 -14.60 -12.16
N TRP A 49 13.88 -14.82 -11.81
CA TRP A 49 14.34 -14.86 -10.41
C TRP A 49 14.22 -13.50 -9.72
N PHE A 50 14.64 -12.40 -10.37
CA PHE A 50 14.48 -11.06 -9.81
C PHE A 50 13.00 -10.70 -9.63
N ARG A 51 12.17 -11.06 -10.62
CA ARG A 51 10.71 -10.87 -10.55
C ARG A 51 10.06 -11.70 -9.45
N LEU A 52 10.53 -12.92 -9.18
CA LEU A 52 10.04 -13.73 -8.06
C LEU A 52 10.37 -13.08 -6.71
N LEU A 53 11.58 -12.54 -6.54
CA LEU A 53 11.95 -11.78 -5.34
C LEU A 53 11.06 -10.53 -5.17
N LEU A 54 10.85 -9.78 -6.24
CA LEU A 54 9.99 -8.60 -6.24
C LEU A 54 8.52 -8.97 -5.98
N GLY A 55 8.03 -10.05 -6.57
CA GLY A 55 6.69 -10.59 -6.34
C GLY A 55 6.49 -11.08 -4.91
N PHE A 56 7.51 -11.69 -4.32
CA PHE A 56 7.47 -12.12 -2.92
C PHE A 56 7.44 -10.91 -1.96
N LEU A 57 8.19 -9.85 -2.26
CA LEU A 57 8.04 -8.55 -1.59
C LEU A 57 6.63 -7.98 -1.76
N ALA A 58 6.04 -8.08 -2.97
CA ALA A 58 4.67 -7.65 -3.25
C ALA A 58 3.66 -8.35 -2.34
N ILE A 59 3.74 -9.68 -2.24
CA ILE A 59 2.83 -10.50 -1.43
C ILE A 59 2.97 -10.14 0.05
N ASN A 60 4.20 -9.95 0.54
CA ASN A 60 4.45 -9.51 1.91
C ASN A 60 3.81 -8.13 2.19
N LEU A 61 4.02 -7.16 1.29
CA LEU A 61 3.44 -5.83 1.42
C LEU A 61 1.91 -5.84 1.33
N ALA A 62 1.35 -6.68 0.46
CA ALA A 62 -0.09 -6.88 0.30
C ALA A 62 -0.70 -7.50 1.56
N ALA A 63 -0.08 -8.53 2.15
CA ALA A 63 -0.54 -9.12 3.40
C ALA A 63 -0.52 -8.11 4.57
N CYS A 64 0.56 -7.33 4.68
CA CYS A 64 0.68 -6.26 5.67
C CYS A 64 -0.37 -5.15 5.47
N SER A 65 -0.59 -4.73 4.22
CA SER A 65 -1.59 -3.74 3.83
C SER A 65 -3.00 -4.22 4.17
N TRP A 66 -3.33 -5.48 3.81
CA TRP A 66 -4.63 -6.08 4.09
C TRP A 66 -4.94 -6.11 5.58
N ARG A 67 -3.97 -6.51 6.42
CA ARG A 67 -4.11 -6.52 7.88
C ARG A 67 -4.34 -5.11 8.44
N THR A 68 -3.61 -4.13 7.93
CA THR A 68 -3.74 -2.73 8.34
C THR A 68 -5.08 -2.15 7.90
N LEU A 69 -5.52 -2.45 6.69
CA LEU A 69 -6.80 -2.01 6.12
C LEU A 69 -7.98 -2.56 6.93
N ILE A 70 -7.94 -3.85 7.28
CA ILE A 70 -8.96 -4.48 8.15
C ILE A 70 -8.97 -3.81 9.52
N ARG A 71 -7.79 -3.56 10.11
CA ARG A 71 -7.68 -2.93 11.44
C ARG A 71 -8.29 -1.53 11.44
N VAL A 72 -7.92 -0.68 10.49
CA VAL A 72 -8.42 0.70 10.37
C VAL A 72 -9.93 0.73 10.08
N SER A 73 -10.42 -0.21 9.28
CA SER A 73 -11.85 -0.32 8.95
C SER A 73 -12.69 -0.83 10.13
N GLY A 74 -12.15 -1.77 10.91
CA GLY A 74 -12.82 -2.38 12.07
C GLY A 74 -12.85 -1.48 13.32
N GLU A 75 -11.91 -0.53 13.46
CA GLU A 75 -11.86 0.39 14.60
C GLU A 75 -13.15 1.20 14.76
N LYS A 76 -13.76 1.67 13.67
CA LYS A 76 -15.04 2.41 13.73
C LYS A 76 -16.13 1.59 14.40
N LYS A 77 -16.28 0.33 13.98
CA LYS A 77 -17.28 -0.59 14.54
C LYS A 77 -16.96 -0.94 15.99
N ARG A 78 -15.69 -1.15 16.33
CA ARG A 78 -15.25 -1.44 17.70
C ARG A 78 -15.49 -0.26 18.65
N LEU A 79 -15.21 0.97 18.22
CA LEU A 79 -15.49 2.18 18.99
C LEU A 79 -16.99 2.40 19.19
N LEU A 80 -17.81 2.14 18.17
CA LEU A 80 -19.27 2.19 18.29
C LEU A 80 -19.80 1.10 19.24
N ALA A 81 -19.31 -0.15 19.11
CA ALA A 81 -19.68 -1.25 19.99
C ALA A 81 -19.25 -1.04 21.46
N LEU A 82 -18.12 -0.36 21.70
CA LEU A 82 -17.70 0.03 23.04
C LEU A 82 -18.60 1.11 23.65
N LEU A 83 -19.23 1.96 22.83
CA LEU A 83 -20.24 2.92 23.31
C LEU A 83 -21.54 2.23 23.71
N GLU A 84 -21.93 1.25 22.91
CA GLU A 84 -23.18 0.50 23.05
C GLU A 84 -23.10 -0.54 24.19
N SER A 85 -21.91 -1.06 24.49
CA SER A 85 -21.67 -1.95 25.64
C SER A 85 -21.71 -1.16 26.97
N PRO A 86 -22.66 -1.43 27.88
CA PRO A 86 -22.81 -0.67 29.13
C PRO A 86 -21.72 -0.94 30.19
N GLY A 87 -20.79 -1.86 29.97
CA GLY A 87 -19.94 -2.43 31.03
C GLY A 87 -18.43 -2.36 30.84
N THR A 88 -17.92 -1.61 29.86
CA THR A 88 -16.47 -1.54 29.64
C THR A 88 -15.81 -0.48 30.53
N SER A 89 -15.11 -0.94 31.56
CA SER A 89 -14.35 -0.17 32.56
C SER A 89 -13.31 0.83 32.01
N LEU A 90 -13.04 0.82 30.69
CA LEU A 90 -12.23 1.84 30.02
C LEU A 90 -12.94 3.20 29.90
N LEU A 91 -14.27 3.25 30.07
CA LEU A 91 -15.05 4.50 30.13
C LEU A 91 -15.15 5.08 31.56
N GLN A 92 -14.52 4.43 32.54
CA GLN A 92 -14.59 4.79 33.96
C GLN A 92 -13.60 5.91 34.37
N ALA A 93 -13.19 6.74 33.40
CA ALA A 93 -12.58 8.05 33.66
C ALA A 93 -13.61 9.20 33.51
N GLY A 94 -14.91 8.87 33.55
CA GLY A 94 -16.01 9.81 33.38
C GLY A 94 -16.30 10.59 34.66
N HIS A 95 -16.02 11.89 34.62
CA HIS A 95 -16.52 12.85 35.59
C HIS A 95 -17.97 13.13 35.17
N GLY A 96 -18.94 12.98 36.06
CA GLY A 96 -20.35 13.19 35.74
C GLY A 96 -20.58 14.64 35.30
N LEU A 97 -20.71 14.86 33.98
CA LEU A 97 -21.03 16.17 33.44
C LEU A 97 -22.55 16.34 33.42
N PRO A 98 -23.09 17.49 33.89
CA PRO A 98 -24.52 17.74 33.82
C PRO A 98 -25.01 17.76 32.37
N HIS A 99 -26.14 17.11 32.11
CA HIS A 99 -26.79 16.93 30.78
C HIS A 99 -26.86 18.21 29.94
N SER A 100 -27.01 19.38 30.57
CA SER A 100 -27.07 20.70 29.94
C SER A 100 -25.76 21.17 29.29
N SER A 101 -24.66 20.47 29.55
CA SER A 101 -23.33 20.82 29.04
C SER A 101 -22.91 20.02 27.81
N ILE A 102 -23.63 18.94 27.47
CA ILE A 102 -23.27 18.03 26.36
C ILE A 102 -23.37 18.74 25.01
N ASP A 103 -24.40 19.57 24.79
CA ASP A 103 -24.57 20.32 23.54
C ASP A 103 -23.45 21.36 23.37
N LYS A 104 -23.13 22.12 24.43
CA LYS A 104 -21.99 23.07 24.42
C LYS A 104 -20.65 22.37 24.21
N LEU A 105 -20.48 21.17 24.76
CA LEU A 105 -19.27 20.36 24.57
C LEU A 105 -19.15 19.88 23.12
N THR A 106 -20.28 19.48 22.52
CA THR A 106 -20.40 19.08 21.12
C THR A 106 -19.94 20.21 20.20
N ASP A 107 -20.46 21.42 20.41
CA ASP A 107 -20.09 22.59 19.61
C ASP A 107 -18.61 22.93 19.73
N ARG A 108 -18.05 22.90 20.95
CA ARG A 108 -16.62 23.17 21.19
C ARG A 108 -15.72 22.11 20.52
N LEU A 109 -16.09 20.84 20.59
CA LEU A 109 -15.33 19.75 19.96
C LEU A 109 -15.41 19.83 18.42
N GLN A 110 -16.56 20.22 17.88
CA GLN A 110 -16.75 20.41 16.46
C GLN A 110 -15.92 21.60 15.95
N GLN A 111 -15.90 22.71 16.69
CA GLN A 111 -15.04 23.87 16.41
C GLN A 111 -13.54 23.53 16.45
N GLN A 112 -13.12 22.57 17.30
CA GLN A 112 -11.74 22.09 17.35
C GLN A 112 -11.39 21.06 16.26
N GLY A 113 -12.30 20.78 15.32
CA GLY A 113 -12.07 19.88 14.19
C GLY A 113 -12.19 18.39 14.52
N TYR A 114 -12.88 18.04 15.61
CA TYR A 114 -13.24 16.66 15.90
C TYR A 114 -14.48 16.26 15.11
N ARG A 115 -14.46 15.07 14.50
CA ARG A 115 -15.66 14.44 13.94
C ARG A 115 -16.45 13.79 15.07
N ILE A 116 -17.71 14.20 15.19
CA ILE A 116 -18.60 13.76 16.27
C ILE A 116 -19.54 12.68 15.75
N SER A 117 -19.68 11.60 16.51
CA SER A 117 -20.69 10.55 16.27
C SER A 117 -21.49 10.37 17.55
N ARG A 118 -22.80 10.65 17.50
CA ARG A 118 -23.72 10.45 18.62
C ARG A 118 -24.25 9.01 18.61
N SER A 119 -24.33 8.40 19.78
CA SER A 119 -25.03 7.13 20.00
C SER A 119 -25.76 7.24 21.34
N GLY A 120 -27.06 7.54 21.28
CA GLY A 120 -27.88 7.83 22.47
C GLY A 120 -27.32 8.98 23.29
N ASP A 121 -27.10 8.73 24.58
CA ASP A 121 -26.60 9.70 25.56
C ASP A 121 -25.05 9.80 25.63
N LYS A 122 -24.36 9.18 24.66
CA LYS A 122 -22.90 9.15 24.59
C LYS A 122 -22.40 9.80 23.31
N ILE A 123 -21.29 10.53 23.43
CA ILE A 123 -20.66 11.25 22.32
C ILE A 123 -19.25 10.71 22.07
N LEU A 124 -18.98 10.30 20.83
CA LEU A 124 -17.63 10.03 20.35
C LEU A 124 -17.11 11.25 19.59
N ALA A 125 -16.05 11.87 20.11
CA ALA A 125 -15.28 12.88 19.39
C ALA A 125 -13.96 12.29 18.90
N ARG A 126 -13.71 12.32 17.58
CA ARG A 126 -12.49 11.75 16.99
C ARG A 126 -11.81 12.71 16.04
N ARG A 127 -10.51 12.92 16.22
CA ARG A 127 -9.64 13.75 15.37
C ARG A 127 -8.47 12.91 14.84
N GLY A 128 -7.92 13.29 13.68
CA GLY A 128 -6.72 12.64 13.14
C GLY A 128 -6.95 11.37 12.32
N LEU A 129 -8.08 11.27 11.61
CA LEU A 129 -8.33 10.12 10.72
C LEU A 129 -7.38 10.09 9.53
N ALA A 130 -7.07 11.25 8.93
CA ALA A 130 -6.25 11.35 7.72
C ALA A 130 -4.85 10.72 7.89
N GLY A 131 -4.20 10.95 9.03
CA GLY A 131 -2.88 10.37 9.33
C GLY A 131 -2.89 8.84 9.37
N ARG A 132 -4.00 8.19 9.73
CA ARG A 132 -4.11 6.73 9.80
C ARG A 132 -4.25 6.06 8.43
N TRP A 133 -4.73 6.79 7.42
CA TRP A 133 -4.86 6.27 6.05
C TRP A 133 -3.58 6.46 5.22
N SER A 134 -2.63 7.28 5.68
CA SER A 134 -1.38 7.55 4.95
C SER A 134 -0.60 6.27 4.63
N LEU A 135 -0.35 5.41 5.62
CA LEU A 135 0.37 4.15 5.47
C LEU A 135 -0.29 3.17 4.48
N PRO A 136 -1.60 2.81 4.63
CA PRO A 136 -2.23 1.89 3.68
C PRO A 136 -2.34 2.48 2.27
N ILE A 137 -2.52 3.80 2.12
CA ILE A 137 -2.51 4.45 0.80
C ILE A 137 -1.14 4.30 0.13
N LEU A 138 -0.05 4.57 0.86
CA LEU A 138 1.31 4.42 0.34
C LEU A 138 1.58 2.99 -0.16
N HIS A 139 1.23 1.99 0.65
CA HIS A 139 1.41 0.59 0.25
C HIS A 139 0.58 0.25 -0.99
N LEU A 140 -0.65 0.76 -1.08
CA LEU A 140 -1.51 0.53 -2.24
C LEU A 140 -0.93 1.16 -3.51
N SER A 141 -0.37 2.37 -3.42
CA SER A 141 0.30 3.03 -4.53
C SER A 141 1.51 2.23 -5.03
N ILE A 142 2.36 1.74 -4.12
CA ILE A 142 3.53 0.92 -4.47
C ILE A 142 3.08 -0.40 -5.13
N LEU A 143 2.07 -1.06 -4.57
CA LEU A 143 1.51 -2.29 -5.15
C LEU A 143 0.92 -2.06 -6.54
N ALA A 144 0.24 -0.93 -6.76
CA ALA A 144 -0.32 -0.57 -8.06
C ALA A 144 0.78 -0.39 -9.12
N ILE A 145 1.89 0.28 -8.78
CA ILE A 145 3.04 0.44 -9.68
C ILE A 145 3.65 -0.92 -10.01
N MET A 146 3.83 -1.80 -9.02
CA MET A 146 4.38 -3.15 -9.23
C MET A 146 3.47 -4.02 -10.12
N LEU A 147 2.15 -3.94 -9.94
CA LEU A 147 1.17 -4.60 -10.82
C LEU A 147 1.25 -4.07 -12.25
N GLY A 148 1.38 -2.76 -12.43
CA GLY A 148 1.57 -2.14 -13.74
C GLY A 148 2.85 -2.63 -14.43
N ALA A 149 3.95 -2.73 -13.70
CA ALA A 149 5.21 -3.28 -14.22
C ALA A 149 5.09 -4.75 -14.64
N TRP A 150 4.28 -5.54 -13.94
CA TRP A 150 3.97 -6.91 -14.33
C TRP A 150 3.09 -6.96 -15.59
N ALA A 151 2.06 -6.12 -15.66
CA ALA A 151 1.17 -6.02 -16.82
C ALA A 151 1.87 -5.52 -18.08
N ALA A 152 2.93 -4.70 -17.93
CA ALA A 152 3.74 -4.22 -19.06
C ALA A 152 4.40 -5.33 -19.88
N GLN A 153 4.51 -6.56 -19.34
CA GLN A 153 4.99 -7.72 -20.11
C GLN A 153 4.03 -8.17 -21.21
N LEU A 154 2.74 -7.81 -21.10
CA LEU A 154 1.76 -8.02 -22.17
C LEU A 154 1.82 -6.90 -23.22
N GLY A 155 2.70 -5.92 -23.01
CA GLY A 155 2.91 -4.80 -23.90
C GLY A 155 3.74 -5.18 -25.11
N PHE A 156 3.49 -4.47 -26.20
CA PHE A 156 4.19 -4.60 -27.46
C PHE A 156 5.42 -3.68 -27.51
N VAL A 157 6.57 -4.17 -27.97
CA VAL A 157 7.78 -3.35 -28.18
C VAL A 157 8.05 -3.26 -29.68
N GLY A 158 7.89 -2.05 -30.21
CA GLY A 158 8.18 -1.73 -31.60
C GLY A 158 9.04 -0.48 -31.70
N THR A 159 9.95 -0.44 -32.66
CA THR A 159 10.68 0.79 -33.00
C THR A 159 10.33 1.23 -34.40
N LEU A 160 10.20 2.54 -34.57
CA LEU A 160 10.00 3.16 -35.88
C LEU A 160 10.99 4.30 -36.02
N ASN A 161 11.95 4.16 -36.94
CA ASN A 161 12.75 5.30 -37.39
C ASN A 161 12.04 5.96 -38.56
N MET A 162 11.64 7.21 -38.38
CA MET A 162 10.95 8.01 -39.38
C MET A 162 11.64 9.38 -39.51
N TYR A 163 11.86 9.81 -40.75
CA TYR A 163 12.37 11.15 -41.02
C TYR A 163 11.28 12.19 -40.79
N VAL A 164 11.68 13.39 -40.37
CA VAL A 164 10.79 14.55 -40.27
C VAL A 164 10.10 14.73 -41.63
N THR A 165 8.76 14.79 -41.65
CA THR A 165 7.84 14.90 -42.82
C THR A 165 7.36 13.58 -43.46
N HIS A 166 7.83 12.41 -43.03
CA HIS A 166 7.32 11.12 -43.55
C HIS A 166 6.30 10.47 -42.60
N GLN A 167 5.33 9.74 -43.16
CA GLN A 167 4.41 8.85 -42.42
C GLN A 167 4.70 7.40 -42.83
N SER A 168 4.67 6.49 -41.86
CA SER A 168 4.83 5.05 -42.08
C SER A 168 3.80 4.29 -41.26
N ASP A 169 3.12 3.35 -41.91
CA ASP A 169 2.12 2.47 -41.29
C ASP A 169 2.73 1.10 -40.91
N LYS A 170 4.03 0.93 -41.18
CA LYS A 170 4.82 -0.27 -40.84
C LYS A 170 5.72 0.07 -39.67
N TYR A 171 5.74 -0.79 -38.65
CA TYR A 171 6.65 -0.71 -37.51
C TYR A 171 7.57 -1.93 -37.48
N PHE A 172 8.75 -1.78 -36.88
CA PHE A 172 9.65 -2.90 -36.65
C PHE A 172 9.26 -3.58 -35.35
N ASP A 173 8.85 -4.84 -35.45
CA ASP A 173 8.46 -5.68 -34.33
C ASP A 173 9.67 -6.46 -33.82
N TRP A 174 10.00 -6.27 -32.55
CA TRP A 174 11.17 -6.90 -31.93
C TRP A 174 10.94 -8.37 -31.58
N ASP A 175 9.70 -8.86 -31.57
CA ASP A 175 9.35 -10.24 -31.21
C ASP A 175 9.38 -11.22 -32.40
N ILE A 176 9.32 -10.72 -33.65
CA ILE A 176 9.19 -11.58 -34.85
C ILE A 176 10.52 -11.79 -35.59
N GLU A 177 11.54 -10.96 -35.36
CA GLU A 177 12.81 -10.99 -36.11
C GLU A 177 14.05 -11.37 -35.27
N GLY A 178 13.86 -11.93 -34.06
CA GLY A 178 14.92 -12.45 -33.18
C GLY A 178 15.20 -13.94 -33.32
#